data_AF-A0A8J8JXS1-F1
#
_entry.id   AF-A0A8J8JXS1-F1
#
_cell.length_a   1.000
_cell.length_b   1.000
_cell.length_c   1.000
_cell.angle_alpha   90.00
_cell.angle_beta   90.00
_cell.angle_gamma   90.00
#
_symmetry.space_group_name_H-M   'P 1'
#
loop_
_entity.id
_entity.type
_entity.pdbx_description
1 polymer ?
#
loop_
_entity_poly.entity_id
_entity_poly.type
_entity_poly.pdbx_seq_one_letter_code
_entity_poly.pdbx_strand_id
1 'polypeptide(L)'
;MAELLFVLVTVYVVYVVHKVISDKQAKKPETLAEKPKASVEVVSKKEEVKVAVKVEKPIAKKAAPVKAKEKAKAKPKAKAKAKTKAVVSSGIVRHPETGEEAKISNNYRMVKRWIKEALVTEGLLDKVYKINEIDDAAKVKINKALDKLGKMKKYQ
;
A
#
# COMPACT_ATOMS: atom_id res chain seq x y z
N MET A 1 31.48 -23.48 2.22
CA MET A 1 31.10 -24.86 1.81
C MET A 1 29.77 -25.30 2.40
N ALA A 2 29.57 -25.25 3.73
CA ALA A 2 28.31 -25.68 4.37
C ALA A 2 27.08 -24.81 4.01
N GLU A 3 27.28 -23.51 3.80
CA GLU A 3 26.20 -22.57 3.47
C GLU A 3 25.55 -22.87 2.11
N LEU A 4 26.34 -23.26 1.10
CA LEU A 4 25.84 -23.66 -0.22
C LEU A 4 24.99 -24.94 -0.13
N LEU A 5 25.42 -25.91 0.68
CA LEU A 5 24.64 -27.13 0.93
C LEU A 5 23.34 -26.82 1.68
N PHE A 6 23.36 -25.91 2.65
CA PHE A 6 22.17 -25.50 3.39
C PHE A 6 21.13 -24.82 2.48
N VAL A 7 21.57 -23.95 1.56
CA VAL A 7 20.69 -23.32 0.58
C VAL A 7 20.10 -24.36 -0.37
N LEU A 8 20.91 -25.29 -0.88
CA LEU A 8 20.45 -26.31 -1.82
C LEU A 8 19.44 -27.27 -1.18
N VAL A 9 19.65 -27.66 0.08
CA VAL A 9 18.70 -28.45 0.87
C VAL A 9 17.41 -27.69 1.12
N THR A 10 17.49 -26.39 1.45
CA THR A 10 16.30 -25.56 1.69
C THR A 10 15.44 -25.44 0.44
N VAL A 11 16.07 -25.19 -0.72
CA VAL A 11 15.37 -25.15 -2.02
C VAL A 11 14.72 -26.50 -2.35
N TYR A 12 15.42 -27.60 -2.08
CA TYR A 12 14.88 -28.95 -2.28
C TYR A 12 13.65 -29.23 -1.41
N VAL A 13 13.69 -28.87 -0.12
CA VAL A 13 12.55 -29.04 0.79
C VAL A 13 11.34 -28.23 0.32
N VAL A 14 11.53 -26.98 -0.08
CA VAL A 14 10.45 -26.13 -0.62
C VAL A 14 9.86 -26.75 -1.89
N TYR A 15 10.70 -27.26 -2.80
CA TYR A 15 10.25 -27.92 -4.02
C TYR A 15 9.41 -29.18 -3.73
N VAL A 16 9.83 -30.02 -2.78
CA VAL A 16 9.07 -31.24 -2.41
C VAL A 16 7.71 -30.90 -1.82
N VAL A 17 7.64 -29.91 -0.92
CA VAL A 17 6.37 -29.44 -0.34
C VAL A 17 5.44 -28.92 -1.43
N HIS A 18 5.97 -28.08 -2.33
CA HIS A 18 5.20 -27.58 -3.45
C HIS A 18 4.69 -28.72 -4.35
N LYS A 19 5.56 -29.68 -4.69
CA LYS A 19 5.22 -30.84 -5.51
C LYS A 19 4.10 -31.68 -4.89
N VAL A 20 4.18 -31.98 -3.59
CA VAL A 20 3.13 -32.75 -2.88
C VAL A 20 1.78 -32.02 -2.86
N ILE A 21 1.79 -30.70 -2.68
CA ILE A 21 0.56 -29.88 -2.70
C ILE A 21 0.00 -29.79 -4.12
N SER A 22 0.85 -29.56 -5.12
CA SER A 22 0.45 -29.50 -6.53
C SER A 22 -0.08 -30.84 -7.03
N ASP A 23 0.57 -31.96 -6.70
CA ASP A 23 0.10 -33.31 -7.05
C ASP A 23 -1.24 -33.66 -6.37
N LYS A 24 -1.47 -33.19 -5.13
CA LYS A 24 -2.77 -33.34 -4.45
C LYS A 24 -3.87 -32.50 -5.11
N GLN A 25 -3.56 -31.32 -5.65
CA GLN A 25 -4.54 -30.51 -6.38
C GLN A 25 -4.79 -31.00 -7.82
N ALA A 26 -3.79 -31.58 -8.47
CA ALA A 26 -3.92 -32.14 -9.82
C ALA A 26 -4.71 -33.45 -9.88
N LYS A 27 -4.95 -34.12 -8.74
CA LYS A 27 -5.71 -35.39 -8.64
C LYS A 27 -7.10 -35.25 -8.03
N LYS A 28 -7.73 -34.07 -8.09
CA LYS A 28 -9.13 -33.93 -7.70
C LYS A 28 -10.03 -34.40 -8.85
N PRO A 29 -10.82 -35.49 -8.70
CA PRO A 29 -11.75 -35.92 -9.74
C PRO A 29 -12.85 -34.87 -9.90
N GLU A 30 -12.95 -34.39 -11.14
CA GLU A 30 -14.03 -33.58 -11.66
C GLU A 30 -15.28 -34.49 -11.75
N THR A 31 -16.27 -34.25 -10.90
CA THR A 31 -17.59 -34.88 -11.06
C THR A 31 -18.68 -33.94 -10.52
N LEU A 32 -19.72 -33.76 -11.35
CA LEU A 32 -20.99 -33.03 -11.17
C LEU A 32 -20.91 -31.53 -11.55
N ALA A 33 -21.32 -31.14 -12.77
CA ALA A 33 -22.71 -30.90 -13.22
C ALA A 33 -23.37 -29.78 -12.38
N GLU A 34 -23.97 -28.68 -12.88
CA GLU A 34 -24.80 -28.50 -14.07
C GLU A 34 -25.06 -26.97 -14.23
N LYS A 35 -25.18 -26.48 -15.48
CA LYS A 35 -25.81 -25.19 -15.84
C LYS A 35 -27.32 -25.44 -16.00
N PRO A 36 -28.26 -24.49 -15.79
CA PRO A 36 -28.51 -23.51 -16.87
C PRO A 36 -29.12 -22.14 -16.50
N LYS A 37 -28.78 -21.17 -17.36
CA LYS A 37 -29.58 -20.13 -18.08
C LYS A 37 -30.70 -19.30 -17.41
N ALA A 38 -30.73 -18.06 -17.92
CA ALA A 38 -31.88 -17.19 -18.24
C ALA A 38 -32.39 -16.27 -17.11
N SER A 39 -32.97 -15.08 -17.36
CA SER A 39 -33.08 -14.11 -18.48
C SER A 39 -34.09 -13.06 -17.98
N VAL A 40 -34.22 -11.91 -18.69
CA VAL A 40 -35.29 -10.88 -18.62
C VAL A 40 -35.07 -9.79 -17.56
N GLU A 41 -34.72 -8.53 -17.87
CA GLU A 41 -35.33 -7.48 -18.75
C GLU A 41 -36.52 -6.74 -18.10
N VAL A 42 -36.75 -5.49 -18.55
CA VAL A 42 -37.75 -4.43 -18.18
C VAL A 42 -37.10 -3.26 -17.42
N VAL A 43 -36.64 -2.15 -18.01
CA VAL A 43 -37.21 -1.14 -18.96
C VAL A 43 -38.30 -0.23 -18.36
N SER A 44 -38.03 1.09 -18.45
CA SER A 44 -38.95 2.24 -18.42
C SER A 44 -39.49 2.76 -17.07
N LYS A 45 -39.13 3.99 -16.69
CA LYS A 45 -39.96 5.19 -17.00
C LYS A 45 -39.20 6.51 -16.74
N LYS A 46 -39.42 7.45 -17.66
CA LYS A 46 -38.92 8.80 -17.82
C LYS A 46 -39.99 9.80 -17.36
N GLU A 47 -39.58 10.84 -16.62
CA GLU A 47 -40.23 12.16 -16.43
C GLU A 47 -39.23 12.96 -15.57
N GLU A 48 -38.52 14.03 -15.95
CA GLU A 48 -38.69 15.20 -16.81
C GLU A 48 -39.77 16.21 -16.38
N VAL A 49 -39.42 17.10 -15.44
CA VAL A 49 -39.86 18.52 -15.34
C VAL A 49 -38.69 19.25 -14.63
N LYS A 50 -37.80 20.10 -15.21
CA LYS A 50 -37.89 21.33 -16.01
C LYS A 50 -38.69 22.48 -15.38
N VAL A 51 -38.00 23.39 -14.67
CA VAL A 51 -38.03 24.88 -14.76
C VAL A 51 -36.76 25.38 -14.03
N ALA A 52 -35.65 25.74 -14.68
CA ALA A 52 -35.35 26.91 -15.51
C ALA A 52 -35.29 28.25 -14.76
N VAL A 53 -34.25 29.03 -15.10
CA VAL A 53 -33.99 30.48 -14.88
C VAL A 53 -32.94 30.76 -13.78
N LYS A 54 -31.87 31.55 -13.98
CA LYS A 54 -31.21 32.18 -15.15
C LYS A 54 -29.94 32.85 -14.59
N VAL A 55 -28.84 32.69 -15.32
CA VAL A 55 -27.82 33.69 -15.72
C VAL A 55 -27.76 34.95 -14.83
N GLU A 56 -26.62 35.30 -14.23
CA GLU A 56 -25.69 36.23 -14.88
C GLU A 56 -24.30 36.25 -14.23
N LYS A 57 -23.31 36.08 -15.10
CA LYS A 57 -21.94 36.56 -14.94
C LYS A 57 -21.92 37.95 -15.61
N PRO A 58 -21.25 38.94 -15.04
CA PRO A 58 -20.41 39.75 -15.93
C PRO A 58 -19.03 40.06 -15.35
N ILE A 59 -18.09 39.97 -16.28
CA ILE A 59 -16.76 40.56 -16.28
C ILE A 59 -16.87 42.09 -16.34
N ALA A 60 -16.07 42.81 -15.55
CA ALA A 60 -15.51 44.13 -15.89
C ALA A 60 -14.32 44.44 -14.95
N LYS A 61 -13.06 44.30 -15.41
CA LYS A 61 -12.21 45.38 -15.94
C LYS A 61 -12.00 46.55 -14.97
N LYS A 62 -10.80 46.68 -14.40
CA LYS A 62 -9.99 47.93 -14.52
C LYS A 62 -8.55 47.80 -14.01
N ALA A 63 -7.67 48.39 -14.82
CA ALA A 63 -6.40 49.04 -14.50
C ALA A 63 -5.14 48.21 -14.21
N ALA A 64 -4.23 48.33 -15.18
CA ALA A 64 -2.80 47.99 -15.23
C ALA A 64 -1.95 49.00 -14.39
N PRO A 65 -0.63 49.19 -14.60
CA PRO A 65 0.52 48.27 -14.56
C PRO A 65 1.78 48.85 -13.83
N VAL A 66 2.85 48.02 -13.75
CA VAL A 66 4.30 48.33 -13.61
C VAL A 66 4.86 49.04 -12.36
N LYS A 67 5.87 48.38 -11.77
CA LYS A 67 7.22 48.86 -11.32
C LYS A 67 7.54 48.27 -9.94
N ALA A 68 8.75 47.87 -9.58
CA ALA A 68 10.02 47.59 -10.24
C ALA A 68 10.94 47.05 -9.13
N LYS A 69 11.88 46.14 -9.47
CA LYS A 69 13.15 45.83 -8.77
C LYS A 69 13.03 45.42 -7.27
N GLU A 70 13.62 44.31 -6.85
CA GLU A 70 15.06 44.29 -6.61
C GLU A 70 15.62 42.86 -6.62
N LYS A 71 16.77 42.70 -7.27
CA LYS A 71 17.60 41.51 -7.22
C LYS A 71 18.29 41.45 -5.86
N ALA A 72 18.21 40.32 -5.17
CA ALA A 72 19.28 39.92 -4.25
C ALA A 72 19.56 38.41 -4.41
N LYS A 73 20.72 38.13 -5.00
CA LYS A 73 21.41 36.84 -5.02
C LYS A 73 21.47 36.24 -3.62
N ALA A 74 21.18 34.95 -3.49
CA ALA A 74 21.98 34.02 -2.67
C ALA A 74 21.57 32.55 -2.90
N LYS A 75 22.27 31.88 -3.82
CA LYS A 75 22.68 30.48 -3.68
C LYS A 75 24.21 30.47 -3.79
N PRO A 76 24.96 29.48 -3.28
CA PRO A 76 24.58 28.33 -2.45
C PRO A 76 25.44 28.21 -1.19
N LYS A 77 24.92 27.65 -0.08
CA LYS A 77 25.79 27.10 0.97
C LYS A 77 25.42 25.66 1.26
N ALA A 78 26.22 24.80 0.66
CA ALA A 78 26.47 23.46 1.14
C ALA A 78 26.84 23.50 2.63
N LYS A 79 26.12 22.70 3.43
CA LYS A 79 26.56 21.98 4.63
C LYS A 79 25.29 21.55 5.39
N ALA A 80 24.65 20.49 4.91
CA ALA A 80 23.96 19.60 5.82
C ALA A 80 24.82 18.35 5.90
N LYS A 81 25.74 18.36 6.88
CA LYS A 81 26.40 17.16 7.39
C LYS A 81 25.37 16.03 7.38
N ALA A 82 25.74 14.91 6.77
CA ALA A 82 25.13 13.63 7.00
C ALA A 82 24.97 13.46 8.52
N LYS A 83 23.76 13.74 9.01
CA LYS A 83 23.36 13.32 10.33
C LYS A 83 23.14 11.83 10.15
N THR A 84 24.17 11.06 10.45
CA THR A 84 24.04 9.78 11.16
C THR A 84 23.21 10.04 12.42
N LYS A 85 21.92 10.30 12.25
CA LYS A 85 20.95 10.10 13.31
C LYS A 85 20.78 8.59 13.32
N ALA A 86 21.51 7.95 14.23
CA ALA A 86 20.96 6.83 14.95
C ALA A 86 19.62 7.30 15.53
N VAL A 87 18.55 7.17 14.75
CA VAL A 87 17.20 7.45 15.22
C VAL A 87 16.83 6.25 16.07
N VAL A 88 17.01 6.46 17.36
CA VAL A 88 16.32 5.77 18.43
C VAL A 88 14.86 5.55 17.98
N SER A 89 14.56 4.31 17.59
CA SER A 89 13.28 3.62 17.71
C SER A 89 12.02 4.49 17.72
N SER A 90 11.80 5.31 16.69
CA SER A 90 10.58 6.11 16.55
C SER A 90 9.71 5.60 15.41
N GLY A 91 9.58 4.28 15.31
CA GLY A 91 8.68 3.63 14.35
C GLY A 91 8.92 4.02 12.88
N ILE A 92 10.03 4.66 12.51
CA ILE A 92 10.32 4.99 11.12
C ILE A 92 10.93 3.75 10.48
N VAL A 93 10.30 3.29 9.40
CA VAL A 93 10.71 2.12 8.62
C VAL A 93 11.00 2.56 7.21
N ARG A 94 12.06 2.00 6.63
CA ARG A 94 12.54 2.33 5.29
C ARG A 94 12.17 1.23 4.29
N HIS A 95 11.69 1.64 3.12
CA HIS A 95 11.40 0.71 2.05
C HIS A 95 12.71 0.22 1.42
N PRO A 96 12.95 -1.09 1.33
CA PRO A 96 14.23 -1.64 0.85
C PRO A 96 14.49 -1.34 -0.63
N GLU A 97 13.45 -1.33 -1.47
CA GLU A 97 13.60 -1.06 -2.92
C GLU A 97 13.59 0.43 -3.28
N THR A 98 12.67 1.23 -2.72
CA THR A 98 12.52 2.65 -3.08
C THR A 98 13.29 3.59 -2.15
N GLY A 99 13.83 3.09 -1.04
CA GLY A 99 14.52 3.89 -0.02
C GLY A 99 13.59 4.84 0.74
N GLU A 100 12.27 4.74 0.54
CA GLU A 100 11.28 5.64 1.13
C GLU A 100 11.12 5.38 2.63
N GLU A 101 11.30 6.42 3.44
CA GLU A 101 11.11 6.34 4.89
C GLU A 101 9.65 6.69 5.24
N ALA A 102 9.02 5.86 6.07
CA ALA A 102 7.67 6.10 6.54
C ALA A 102 7.53 5.79 8.02
N LYS A 103 6.77 6.64 8.70
CA LYS A 103 6.48 6.49 10.13
C LYS A 103 5.37 5.47 10.32
N ILE A 104 5.66 4.41 11.06
CA ILE A 104 4.69 3.49 11.64
C ILE A 104 3.93 4.24 12.74
N SER A 105 2.65 4.43 12.48
CA SER A 105 1.68 4.88 13.47
C SER A 105 1.09 3.69 14.23
N ASN A 106 0.66 3.92 15.47
CA ASN A 106 -0.06 2.93 16.29
C ASN A 106 -1.44 2.55 15.71
N ASN A 107 -1.88 3.23 14.64
CA ASN A 107 -3.10 2.90 13.91
C ASN A 107 -2.74 2.44 12.49
N TYR A 108 -3.07 1.18 12.17
CA TYR A 108 -2.84 0.57 10.85
C TYR A 108 -3.37 1.40 9.68
N ARG A 109 -4.48 2.12 9.87
CA ARG A 109 -5.11 2.91 8.80
C ARG A 109 -4.16 3.99 8.28
N MET A 110 -3.41 4.60 9.19
CA MET A 110 -2.49 5.70 8.92
C MET A 110 -1.12 5.23 8.42
N VAL A 111 -0.88 3.92 8.46
CA VAL A 111 0.35 3.31 7.95
C VAL A 111 0.36 3.39 6.41
N LYS A 112 1.53 3.73 5.86
CA LYS A 112 1.72 3.87 4.41
C LYS A 112 1.44 2.56 3.68
N ARG A 113 0.91 2.65 2.45
CA ARG A 113 0.45 1.47 1.69
C ARG A 113 1.55 0.42 1.49
N TRP A 114 2.77 0.84 1.17
CA TRP A 114 3.88 -0.08 1.00
C TRP A 114 4.26 -0.82 2.29
N ILE A 115 4.07 -0.22 3.48
CA ILE A 115 4.29 -0.92 4.76
C ILE A 115 3.24 -2.01 4.93
N LYS A 116 1.98 -1.73 4.55
CA LYS A 116 0.91 -2.72 4.58
C LYS A 116 1.20 -3.91 3.66
N GLU A 117 1.73 -3.61 2.48
CA GLU A 117 2.15 -4.63 1.51
C GLU A 117 3.38 -5.40 2.02
N ALA A 118 4.38 -4.72 2.59
CA ALA A 118 5.55 -5.35 3.19
C ALA A 118 5.18 -6.34 4.31
N LEU A 119 4.19 -5.99 5.15
CA LEU A 119 3.71 -6.91 6.19
C LEU A 119 3.11 -8.19 5.63
N VAL A 120 2.50 -8.13 4.44
CA VAL A 120 1.96 -9.31 3.74
C VAL A 120 3.07 -10.07 3.01
N THR A 121 3.97 -9.37 2.33
CA THR A 121 5.13 -9.95 1.63
C THR A 121 6.05 -10.71 2.57
N GLU A 122 6.28 -10.19 3.77
CA GLU A 122 7.12 -10.84 4.78
C GLU A 122 6.32 -11.92 5.57
N GLY A 123 5.03 -12.13 5.26
CA GLY A 123 4.19 -13.15 5.87
C GLY A 123 3.76 -12.86 7.31
N LEU A 124 3.82 -11.61 7.76
CA LEU A 124 3.37 -11.22 9.10
C LEU A 124 1.84 -11.04 9.18
N LEU A 125 1.21 -10.79 8.04
CA LEU A 125 -0.24 -10.62 7.88
C LEU A 125 -0.69 -11.41 6.65
N ASP A 126 -1.79 -12.16 6.76
CA ASP A 126 -2.31 -12.96 5.64
C ASP A 126 -2.88 -12.08 4.51
N LYS A 127 -3.39 -10.90 4.87
CA LYS A 127 -3.98 -9.93 3.96
C LYS A 127 -3.81 -8.50 4.47
N VAL A 128 -3.91 -7.54 3.56
CA VAL A 128 -4.06 -6.13 3.92
C VAL A 128 -5.47 -5.91 4.47
N TYR A 129 -5.58 -5.67 5.77
CA TYR A 129 -6.87 -5.45 6.43
C TYR A 129 -7.51 -4.13 5.96
N LYS A 130 -8.79 -4.18 5.57
CA LYS A 130 -9.55 -2.96 5.29
C LYS A 130 -10.01 -2.28 6.57
N ILE A 131 -10.42 -1.03 6.43
CA ILE A 131 -11.03 -0.19 7.47
C ILE A 131 -12.14 -0.92 8.24
N ASN A 132 -12.91 -1.81 7.64
CA ASN A 132 -14.01 -2.47 8.34
C ASN A 132 -13.63 -3.82 8.97
N GLU A 133 -12.40 -4.28 8.76
CA GLU A 133 -11.92 -5.61 9.19
C GLU A 133 -10.88 -5.51 10.33
N ILE A 134 -10.59 -4.30 10.80
CA ILE A 134 -9.65 -4.06 11.91
C ILE A 134 -10.43 -4.14 13.22
N ASP A 135 -10.66 -5.36 13.67
CA ASP A 135 -11.20 -5.67 14.99
C ASP A 135 -10.12 -5.61 16.09
N ASP A 136 -10.47 -5.62 17.37
CA ASP A 136 -9.51 -5.50 18.48
C ASP A 136 -8.48 -6.64 18.48
N ALA A 137 -8.91 -7.87 18.18
CA ALA A 137 -7.99 -8.99 17.98
C ALA A 137 -7.03 -8.76 16.80
N ALA A 138 -7.51 -8.15 15.71
CA ALA A 138 -6.69 -7.81 14.55
C ALA A 138 -5.71 -6.66 14.85
N LYS A 139 -6.12 -5.63 15.62
CA LYS A 139 -5.26 -4.53 16.05
C LYS A 139 -4.04 -5.04 16.81
N VAL A 140 -4.24 -6.00 17.73
CA VAL A 140 -3.13 -6.61 18.48
C VAL A 140 -2.17 -7.36 17.55
N LYS A 141 -2.70 -8.15 16.60
CA LYS A 141 -1.86 -8.86 15.60
C LYS A 141 -1.09 -7.89 14.73
N ILE A 142 -1.75 -6.84 14.25
CA ILE A 142 -1.16 -5.82 13.39
C ILE A 142 -0.07 -5.04 14.14
N ASN A 143 -0.29 -4.63 15.38
CA ASN A 143 0.71 -3.91 16.16
C ASN A 143 1.94 -4.80 16.43
N LYS A 144 1.73 -6.08 16.79
CA LYS A 144 2.84 -7.05 16.87
C LYS A 144 3.57 -7.22 15.55
N ALA A 145 2.86 -7.21 14.43
CA ALA A 145 3.45 -7.34 13.11
C ALA A 145 4.29 -6.09 12.74
N LEU A 146 3.78 -4.89 13.04
CA LEU A 146 4.49 -3.63 12.87
C LEU A 146 5.77 -3.57 13.70
N ASP A 147 5.72 -4.02 14.96
CA ASP A 147 6.90 -4.10 15.83
C ASP A 147 7.96 -5.05 15.29
N LYS A 148 7.54 -6.20 14.73
CA LYS A 148 8.45 -7.14 14.08
C LYS A 148 9.07 -6.54 12.83
N LEU A 149 8.28 -5.86 11.99
CA LEU A 149 8.76 -5.19 10.79
C LEU A 149 9.85 -4.15 11.11
N GLY A 150 9.65 -3.32 12.13
CA GLY A 150 10.63 -2.32 12.57
C GLY A 150 11.92 -2.90 13.18
N LYS A 151 11.92 -4.18 13.56
CA LYS A 151 13.11 -4.90 14.06
C LYS A 151 13.91 -5.59 12.96
N MET A 152 13.34 -5.69 11.75
CA MET A 152 14.02 -6.30 10.61
C MET A 152 15.06 -5.32 10.05
N LYS A 153 16.32 -5.75 9.93
CA LYS A 153 17.43 -4.92 9.40
C LYS A 153 17.17 -4.35 8.01
N LYS A 154 16.34 -5.04 7.21
CA LYS A 154 15.92 -4.62 5.86
C LYS A 154 15.11 -3.32 5.85
N TYR A 155 14.47 -3.02 6.99
CA TYR A 155 13.47 -1.96 7.14
C TYR A 155 13.92 -0.86 8.12
N GLN A 156 15.15 -0.95 8.65
CA GLN A 156 15.76 0.05 9.53
C GLN A 156 16.55 1.12 8.76
#